data_AF-R5UA48-F1
#
_entry.id   AF-R5UA48-F1
#
_cell.length_a   1.000
_cell.length_b   1.000
_cell.length_c   1.000
_cell.angle_alpha   90.00
_cell.angle_beta   90.00
_cell.angle_gamma   90.00
#
_symmetry.space_group_name_H-M   'P 1'
#
loop_
_entity.id
_entity.type
_entity.pdbx_description
1 polymer ?
#
loop_
_entity_poly.entity_id
_entity_poly.type
_entity_poly.pdbx_seq_one_letter_code
_entity_poly.pdbx_strand_id
1 'polypeptide(L)'
;MSSYVFVGTEWAGGCPELLNEILRDEWGLRGMVLTDYFGNYGYMDADRAVCGGSDIMLATIGSEAIMTDTKSATSVQAMRTACKNVLYTIVNSNVYEDYTGSTSLVQN
;
A
#
# COMPACT_ATOMS: atom_id res chain seq x y z
N MET A 1 2.41 -8.92 4.50
CA MET A 1 0.98 -8.60 4.70
C MET A 1 0.80 -8.16 6.14
N SER A 2 0.08 -7.07 6.40
CA SER A 2 -0.28 -6.66 7.77
C SER A 2 -1.56 -7.40 8.23
N SER A 3 -2.01 -7.17 9.47
CA SER A 3 -3.04 -7.96 10.13
C SER A 3 -4.21 -7.10 10.63
N TYR A 4 -5.32 -7.74 11.01
CA TYR A 4 -6.45 -7.07 11.68
C TYR A 4 -6.14 -6.57 13.09
N VAL A 5 -5.08 -7.09 13.71
CA VAL A 5 -4.83 -6.85 15.13
C VAL A 5 -4.26 -5.46 15.38
N PHE A 6 -4.36 -5.04 16.64
CA PHE A 6 -3.75 -3.83 17.13
C PHE A 6 -2.40 -4.15 17.78
N VAL A 7 -1.40 -3.34 17.50
CA VAL A 7 -0.12 -3.32 18.21
C VAL A 7 -0.15 -2.07 19.08
N GLY A 8 -0.42 -2.27 20.38
CA GLY A 8 -0.75 -1.16 21.27
C GLY A 8 -2.09 -0.53 20.87
N THR A 9 -2.10 0.78 20.62
CA THR A 9 -3.30 1.54 20.25
C THR A 9 -3.50 1.65 18.73
N GLU A 10 -2.56 1.17 17.93
CA GLU A 10 -2.58 1.30 16.48
C GLU A 10 -2.95 -0.02 15.81
N TRP A 11 -3.83 0.06 14.82
CA TRP A 11 -4.10 -1.06 13.93
C TRP A 11 -2.83 -1.36 13.12
N ALA A 12 -2.42 -2.63 13.03
CA ALA A 12 -1.18 -3.03 12.38
C ALA A 12 -1.09 -2.62 10.90
N GLY A 13 -2.22 -2.42 10.21
CA GLY A 13 -2.24 -1.91 8.84
C GLY A 13 -1.98 -0.41 8.68
N GLY A 14 -1.99 0.36 9.78
CA GLY A 14 -1.70 1.79 9.79
C GLY A 14 -0.68 2.21 10.85
N CYS A 15 0.13 1.29 11.37
CA CYS A 15 1.13 1.56 12.43
C CYS A 15 2.49 1.94 11.81
N PRO A 16 2.89 3.24 11.83
CA PRO A 16 4.12 3.69 11.20
C PRO A 16 5.38 3.17 11.88
N GLU A 17 5.36 2.92 13.19
CA GLU A 17 6.47 2.35 13.94
C GLU A 17 6.77 0.92 13.46
N LEU A 18 5.73 0.13 13.22
CA LEU A 18 5.87 -1.22 12.69
C LEU A 18 6.28 -1.21 11.22
N LEU A 19 5.56 -0.45 10.39
CA LEU A 19 5.66 -0.55 8.93
C LEU A 19 6.80 0.27 8.34
N ASN A 20 7.12 1.42 8.91
CA ASN A 20 8.19 2.29 8.41
C ASN A 20 9.46 2.10 9.22
N GLU A 21 9.42 2.33 10.52
CA GLU A 21 10.63 2.33 11.35
C GLU A 21 11.25 0.93 11.41
N ILE A 22 10.52 -0.07 11.93
CA ILE A 22 11.06 -1.43 12.06
C ILE A 22 11.24 -2.08 10.68
N LEU A 23 10.17 -2.19 9.90
CA LEU A 23 10.19 -3.02 8.70
C LEU A 23 11.05 -2.43 7.56
N ARG A 24 11.03 -1.11 7.35
CA ARG A 24 11.72 -0.48 6.21
C ARG A 24 13.05 0.15 6.59
N ASP A 25 13.12 0.83 7.73
CA ASP A 25 14.33 1.55 8.13
C ASP A 25 15.31 0.61 8.84
N GLU A 26 14.85 -0.19 9.80
CA GLU A 26 15.73 -1.13 10.52
C GLU A 26 16.00 -2.40 9.70
N TRP A 27 14.95 -3.09 9.25
CA TRP A 27 15.10 -4.40 8.59
C TRP A 27 15.37 -4.28 7.08
N GLY A 28 15.18 -3.10 6.52
CA GLY A 28 15.54 -2.83 5.14
C GLY A 28 14.58 -3.42 4.10
N LEU A 29 13.31 -3.63 4.42
CA LEU A 29 12.33 -4.08 3.42
C LEU A 29 12.33 -3.12 2.21
N ARG A 30 12.44 -3.69 1.01
CA ARG A 30 12.29 -2.99 -0.28
C ARG A 30 11.22 -3.73 -1.10
N GLY A 31 9.98 -3.33 -0.91
CA GLY A 31 8.82 -3.95 -1.54
C GLY A 31 7.53 -3.41 -0.94
N MET A 32 6.41 -4.04 -1.28
CA MET A 32 5.09 -3.62 -0.82
C MET A 32 4.60 -4.38 0.43
N VAL A 33 3.77 -3.70 1.21
CA VAL A 33 2.93 -4.26 2.27
C VAL A 33 1.47 -4.13 1.85
N LEU A 34 0.79 -5.27 1.80
CA LEU A 34 -0.66 -5.39 1.60
C LEU A 34 -1.34 -5.57 2.97
N THR A 35 -2.50 -4.96 3.19
CA THR A 35 -3.32 -5.28 4.38
C THR A 35 -3.92 -6.69 4.31
N ASP A 36 -4.35 -7.23 5.45
CA ASP A 36 -5.37 -8.29 5.42
C ASP A 36 -6.67 -7.72 4.79
N TYR A 37 -7.61 -8.60 4.47
CA TYR A 37 -8.82 -8.27 3.74
C TYR A 37 -9.62 -7.13 4.41
N PHE A 38 -10.11 -6.19 3.61
CA PHE A 38 -10.90 -5.07 4.10
C PHE A 38 -12.27 -5.57 4.57
N GLY A 39 -12.41 -5.71 5.89
CA GLY A 39 -13.63 -6.18 6.54
C GLY A 39 -14.68 -5.11 6.82
N ASN A 40 -14.42 -3.85 6.48
CA ASN A 40 -15.28 -2.69 6.78
C ASN A 40 -15.71 -2.58 8.27
N TYR A 41 -14.75 -2.78 9.18
CA TYR A 41 -14.98 -2.70 10.63
C TYR A 41 -14.88 -1.27 11.20
N GLY A 42 -14.79 -0.25 10.34
CA GLY A 42 -14.68 1.16 10.73
C GLY A 42 -13.29 1.65 11.15
N TYR A 43 -12.39 0.75 11.58
CA TYR A 43 -10.99 1.12 11.92
C TYR A 43 -10.00 0.94 10.76
N MET A 44 -10.36 0.13 9.75
CA MET A 44 -9.54 -0.11 8.57
C MET A 44 -9.73 1.02 7.55
N ASP A 45 -9.06 2.14 7.78
CA ASP A 45 -9.19 3.35 6.97
C ASP A 45 -8.04 3.45 5.96
N ALA A 46 -8.34 3.82 4.71
CA ALA A 46 -7.35 3.86 3.63
C ALA A 46 -6.33 4.99 3.81
N ASP A 47 -6.78 6.16 4.27
CA ASP A 47 -5.90 7.29 4.53
C ASP A 47 -4.91 6.92 5.65
N ARG A 48 -5.38 6.27 6.72
CA ARG A 48 -4.53 5.72 7.79
C ARG A 48 -3.61 4.62 7.29
N ALA A 49 -4.09 3.70 6.47
CA ALA A 49 -3.28 2.59 5.96
C ALA A 49 -2.11 3.11 5.13
N VAL A 50 -2.39 3.97 4.15
CA VAL A 50 -1.39 4.50 3.23
C VAL A 50 -0.42 5.45 3.93
N CYS A 51 -0.92 6.35 4.78
CA CYS A 51 -0.04 7.23 5.55
C CYS A 51 0.77 6.49 6.62
N GLY A 52 0.23 5.39 7.16
CA GLY A 52 0.90 4.52 8.13
C GLY A 52 1.93 3.58 7.50
N GLY A 53 1.99 3.46 6.18
CA GLY A 53 3.01 2.67 5.47
C GLY A 53 2.53 1.33 4.88
N SER A 54 1.23 1.06 4.85
CA SER A 54 0.69 0.04 3.95
C SER A 54 0.63 0.60 2.53
N ASP A 55 0.86 -0.23 1.52
CA ASP A 55 0.91 0.25 0.12
C ASP A 55 -0.37 -0.09 -0.65
N ILE A 56 -1.09 -1.14 -0.23
CA ILE A 56 -2.37 -1.56 -0.82
C ILE A 56 -3.29 -2.06 0.30
N MET A 57 -4.57 -1.75 0.20
CA MET A 57 -5.62 -2.45 0.96
C MET A 57 -6.18 -3.62 0.14
N LEU A 58 -6.14 -4.83 0.71
CA LEU A 58 -6.74 -6.00 0.06
C LEU A 58 -8.25 -5.90 0.17
N ALA A 59 -8.95 -5.66 -0.95
CA ALA A 59 -10.40 -5.53 -0.92
C ALA A 59 -11.04 -6.03 -2.21
N THR A 60 -12.35 -6.31 -2.16
CA THR A 60 -13.14 -6.54 -3.37
C THR A 60 -13.26 -5.23 -4.17
N ILE A 61 -13.19 -5.33 -5.50
CA ILE A 61 -13.35 -4.19 -6.41
C ILE A 61 -14.71 -3.52 -6.14
N GLY A 62 -14.72 -2.19 -6.02
CA GLY A 62 -15.92 -1.41 -5.73
C GLY A 62 -16.25 -1.30 -4.24
N SER A 63 -15.37 -1.74 -3.34
CA SER A 63 -15.50 -1.54 -1.90
C SER A 63 -15.11 -0.11 -1.45
N GLU A 64 -15.33 0.17 -0.17
CA GLU A 64 -15.02 1.45 0.49
C GLU A 64 -13.55 1.57 0.94
N ALA A 65 -12.67 0.63 0.56
CA ALA A 65 -11.23 0.71 0.82
C ALA A 65 -10.55 1.73 -0.11
N ILE A 66 -10.96 3.00 -0.01
CA ILE A 66 -10.57 4.09 -0.90
C ILE A 66 -10.01 5.27 -0.12
N MET A 67 -8.95 5.89 -0.63
CA MET A 67 -8.41 7.14 -0.10
C MET A 67 -9.47 8.24 -0.15
N THR A 68 -9.69 8.95 0.96
CA THR A 68 -10.62 10.10 0.99
C THR A 68 -9.87 11.42 0.87
N ASP A 69 -8.66 11.53 1.41
CA ASP A 69 -7.79 12.69 1.25
C ASP A 69 -6.82 12.48 0.08
N THR A 70 -7.21 13.02 -1.07
CA THR A 70 -6.42 12.90 -2.31
C THR A 70 -5.67 14.18 -2.68
N LYS A 71 -5.78 15.23 -1.86
CA LYS A 71 -5.29 16.58 -2.21
C LYS A 71 -4.24 17.11 -1.26
N SER A 72 -4.20 16.66 0.00
CA SER A 72 -3.17 17.12 0.91
C SER A 72 -1.79 16.70 0.43
N ALA A 73 -0.79 17.54 0.70
CA ALA A 73 0.59 17.25 0.30
C ALA A 73 1.10 15.94 0.94
N THR A 74 0.70 15.69 2.19
CA THR A 74 1.06 14.49 2.96
C THR A 74 0.49 13.23 2.30
N SER A 75 -0.82 13.19 2.03
CA SER A 75 -1.46 12.03 1.42
C SER A 75 -0.95 11.78 0.01
N VAL A 76 -0.70 12.84 -0.76
CA VAL A 76 -0.07 12.73 -2.09
C VAL A 76 1.35 12.16 -2.02
N GLN A 77 2.15 12.53 -1.02
CA GLN A 77 3.49 11.95 -0.82
C GLN A 77 3.41 10.48 -0.40
N ALA A 78 2.52 10.13 0.53
CA ALA A 78 2.31 8.76 0.98
C ALA A 78 1.85 7.86 -0.18
N MET A 79 0.85 8.30 -0.97
CA MET A 79 0.41 7.60 -2.18
C MET A 79 1.54 7.40 -3.19
N ARG A 80 2.42 8.40 -3.39
CA ARG A 80 3.58 8.26 -4.27
C ARG A 80 4.55 7.18 -3.80
N THR A 81 4.83 7.14 -2.50
CA THR A 81 5.66 6.08 -1.91
C THR A 81 5.00 4.72 -2.05
N ALA A 82 3.70 4.61 -1.78
CA ALA A 82 2.93 3.38 -1.95
C ALA A 82 3.00 2.87 -3.39
N CYS A 83 2.68 3.72 -4.36
CA CYS A 83 2.77 3.40 -5.79
C CYS A 83 4.18 2.94 -6.17
N LYS A 84 5.23 3.62 -5.69
CA LYS A 84 6.62 3.21 -5.94
C LYS A 84 6.89 1.80 -5.42
N ASN A 85 6.50 1.48 -4.19
CA ASN A 85 6.74 0.17 -3.57
C ASN A 85 5.98 -0.94 -4.31
N VAL A 86 4.74 -0.68 -4.72
CA VAL A 86 3.93 -1.59 -5.54
C VAL A 86 4.59 -1.84 -6.89
N LEU A 87 4.91 -0.79 -7.64
CA LEU A 87 5.54 -0.91 -8.96
C LEU A 87 6.91 -1.57 -8.88
N TYR A 88 7.70 -1.28 -7.85
CA TYR A 88 8.98 -1.94 -7.60
C TYR A 88 8.80 -3.44 -7.36
N THR A 89 7.80 -3.84 -6.57
CA THR A 89 7.52 -5.26 -6.34
C THR A 89 7.06 -5.95 -7.62
N ILE A 90 6.17 -5.30 -8.38
CA ILE A 90 5.61 -5.84 -9.62
C ILE A 90 6.69 -6.01 -10.70
N VAL A 91 7.54 -5.02 -10.94
CA VAL A 91 8.58 -5.11 -11.98
C VAL A 91 9.66 -6.14 -11.66
N ASN A 92 9.87 -6.44 -10.37
CA ASN A 92 10.78 -7.49 -9.91
C ASN A 92 10.08 -8.87 -9.74
N SER A 93 8.82 -8.98 -10.14
CA SER A 93 8.09 -10.26 -10.18
C SER A 93 8.15 -10.89 -11.57
N ASN A 94 7.74 -12.15 -11.69
CA ASN A 94 7.68 -12.85 -12.98
C ASN A 94 6.55 -12.36 -13.90
N VAL A 95 5.72 -11.39 -13.48
CA VAL A 95 4.62 -10.86 -14.30
C VAL A 95 5.11 -10.28 -15.63
N TYR A 96 6.37 -9.81 -15.67
CA TYR A 96 6.98 -9.24 -16.87
C TYR A 96 8.05 -10.14 -17.52
N GLU A 97 8.16 -11.42 -17.13
CA GLU A 97 9.19 -12.34 -17.64
C GLU A 97 9.18 -12.43 -19.18
N ASP A 98 7.99 -12.53 -19.78
CA ASP A 98 7.79 -12.62 -21.22
C ASP A 98 7.42 -11.27 -21.88
N TYR A 99 7.60 -10.14 -21.19
CA TYR A 99 7.19 -8.84 -21.72
C TYR A 99 8.13 -8.34 -22.83
N THR A 100 7.66 -8.37 -24.08
CA THR A 100 8.44 -7.98 -25.28
C THR A 100 8.28 -6.51 -25.70
N GLY A 101 7.74 -5.64 -24.83
CA GLY A 101 7.78 -4.18 -25.03
C GLY A 101 6.92 -3.61 -26.16
N SER A 102 6.03 -4.39 -26.78
CA SER A 102 5.23 -3.93 -27.92
C SER A 102 3.87 -3.38 -27.48
N THR A 103 3.84 -2.15 -26.98
CA THR A 103 2.59 -1.37 -26.92
C THR A 103 2.91 0.12 -26.94
N SER A 104 2.65 0.77 -28.07
CA SER A 104 2.69 2.23 -28.18
C SER A 104 1.70 2.84 -27.19
N LEU A 105 2.16 3.73 -26.32
CA LEU A 105 1.32 4.60 -25.50
C LEU A 105 0.64 5.66 -26.37
N VAL A 106 -0.24 5.23 -27.28
CA VAL A 106 -1.23 6.09 -27.94
C VAL A 106 -2.46 5.24 -28.20
N GLN A 107 -3.43 5.31 -27.29
CA GLN A 107 -4.84 5.19 -27.67
C GLN A 107 -5.64 6.24 -26.88
N ASN A 108 -6.05 7.26 -27.64
CA ASN A 108 -7.04 8.32 -27.38
C ASN A 108 -6.63 9.46 -26.45
#